data_AF-A0A7X9BPC3-F1
#
_entry.id   AF-A0A7X9BPC3-F1
#
_cell.length_a   1.000
_cell.length_b   1.000
_cell.length_c   1.000
_cell.angle_alpha   90.00
_cell.angle_beta   90.00
_cell.angle_gamma   90.00
#
_symmetry.space_group_name_H-M   'P 1'
#
loop_
_entity.id
_entity.type
_entity.pdbx_description
1 polymer ?
#
loop_
_entity_poly.entity_id
_entity_poly.type
_entity_poly.pdbx_seq_one_letter_code
_entity_poly.pdbx_strand_id
1 'polypeptide(L)'
;HIAAEIQKILPDSPALLYRALIAQSARWPERAHNIEPERYAEVLRYIGYGIPDMVRATQNNEYRITLITNEQVEIGTREAHIYKIPIPQELSEIGEDFEILIEVTLSYSAKPRRTRRTVKRYLSTWLEWESSRLGEDFETFKHRILVTGRSIDDDGGIKWAIGSARTWGMAKDFSRRNGTLQKDWAIIKSHELRDAFCIAVRGHEGWGAAFKAKYALAVSFEAIKQDIPIYEPIRNLVEIEIENQQEIEIEITGIE
;
A
#
# COMPACT_ATOMS: atom_id res chain seq x y z
N HIS A 1 15.10 -11.59 -14.57
CA HIS A 1 15.77 -12.08 -13.36
C HIS A 1 14.83 -12.01 -12.15
N ILE A 2 14.51 -10.82 -11.60
CA ILE A 2 13.69 -10.70 -10.36
C ILE A 2 12.32 -11.36 -10.44
N ALA A 3 11.55 -11.16 -11.51
CA ALA A 3 10.24 -11.80 -11.67
C ALA A 3 10.31 -13.33 -11.60
N ALA A 4 11.38 -13.94 -12.10
CA ALA A 4 11.59 -15.38 -12.04
C ALA A 4 11.93 -15.83 -10.61
N GLU A 5 12.70 -15.05 -9.85
CA GLU A 5 12.97 -15.34 -8.45
C GLU A 5 11.70 -15.24 -7.59
N ILE A 6 10.84 -14.24 -7.85
CA ILE A 6 9.52 -14.15 -7.22
C ILE A 6 8.67 -15.38 -7.59
N GLN A 7 8.67 -15.78 -8.86
CA GLN A 7 7.91 -16.96 -9.30
C GLN A 7 8.38 -18.25 -8.62
N LYS A 8 9.67 -18.40 -8.31
CA LYS A 8 10.16 -19.60 -7.59
C LYS A 8 9.57 -19.73 -6.19
N ILE A 9 9.38 -18.61 -5.48
CA ILE A 9 8.85 -18.60 -4.10
C ILE A 9 7.32 -18.53 -4.05
N LEU A 10 6.70 -17.96 -5.08
CA LEU A 10 5.26 -17.71 -5.16
C LEU A 10 4.73 -18.16 -6.54
N PRO A 11 4.81 -19.45 -6.90
CA PRO A 11 4.56 -19.94 -8.26
C PRO A 11 3.14 -19.72 -8.76
N ASP A 12 2.16 -19.78 -7.85
CA ASP A 12 0.73 -19.70 -8.18
C ASP A 12 0.16 -18.28 -8.04
N SER A 13 0.99 -17.31 -7.64
CA SER A 13 0.55 -15.93 -7.44
C SER A 13 0.31 -15.19 -8.77
N PRO A 14 -0.63 -14.23 -8.80
CA PRO A 14 -0.95 -13.50 -10.02
C PRO A 14 0.20 -12.57 -10.45
N ALA A 15 0.34 -12.35 -11.75
CA ALA A 15 1.33 -11.43 -12.31
C ALA A 15 1.23 -10.00 -11.74
N LEU A 16 0.05 -9.58 -11.26
CA LEU A 16 -0.13 -8.31 -10.57
C LEU A 16 0.66 -8.24 -9.27
N LEU A 17 0.74 -9.34 -8.51
CA LEU A 17 1.54 -9.42 -7.29
C LEU A 17 3.04 -9.37 -7.63
N TYR A 18 3.48 -10.05 -8.69
CA TYR A 18 4.88 -9.97 -9.13
C TYR A 18 5.26 -8.53 -9.48
N ARG A 19 4.40 -7.83 -10.23
CA ARG A 19 4.58 -6.41 -10.55
C ARG A 19 4.59 -5.53 -9.30
N ALA A 20 3.74 -5.82 -8.31
CA ALA A 20 3.73 -5.11 -7.03
C ALA A 20 5.04 -5.31 -6.27
N LEU A 21 5.51 -6.55 -6.10
CA LEU A 21 6.74 -6.88 -5.38
C LEU A 21 8.00 -6.32 -6.04
N ILE A 22 8.07 -6.32 -7.38
CA ILE A 22 9.18 -5.68 -8.11
C ILE A 22 9.23 -4.18 -7.79
N ALA A 23 8.09 -3.49 -7.83
CA ALA A 23 8.05 -2.07 -7.51
C ALA A 23 8.25 -1.80 -6.00
N GLN A 24 7.68 -2.63 -5.14
CA GLN A 24 7.83 -2.59 -3.69
C GLN A 24 9.30 -2.70 -3.30
N SER A 25 10.06 -3.58 -3.96
CA SER A 25 11.49 -3.74 -3.72
C SER A 25 12.35 -2.56 -4.17
N ALA A 26 11.83 -1.70 -5.05
CA ALA A 26 12.61 -0.66 -5.69
C ALA A 26 12.92 0.50 -4.74
N ARG A 27 14.19 0.92 -4.70
CA ARG A 27 14.60 2.11 -3.95
C ARG A 27 15.31 3.10 -4.85
N TRP A 28 15.11 4.36 -4.54
CA TRP A 28 15.94 5.41 -5.12
C TRP A 28 17.40 5.23 -4.71
N PRO A 29 18.36 5.38 -5.62
CA PRO A 29 19.76 5.44 -5.23
C PRO A 29 19.98 6.63 -4.30
N GLU A 30 21.00 6.58 -3.45
CA GLU A 30 21.31 7.66 -2.49
C GLU A 30 21.41 9.04 -3.17
N ARG A 31 22.03 9.09 -4.36
CA ARG A 31 22.14 10.31 -5.18
C ARG A 31 20.79 10.95 -5.54
N ALA A 32 19.72 10.17 -5.62
CA ALA A 32 18.38 10.66 -5.93
C ALA A 32 17.66 11.23 -4.69
N HIS A 33 18.07 10.83 -3.47
CA HIS A 33 17.56 11.40 -2.22
C HIS A 33 18.18 12.77 -1.94
N ASN A 34 19.44 12.98 -2.35
CA ASN A 34 20.19 14.23 -2.16
C ASN A 34 19.84 15.33 -3.18
N ILE A 35 18.74 15.16 -3.93
CA ILE A 35 18.26 16.17 -4.89
C ILE A 35 17.23 17.04 -4.18
N GLU A 36 17.15 18.31 -4.55
CA GLU A 36 16.09 19.22 -4.08
C GLU A 36 14.69 18.62 -4.31
N PRO A 37 13.77 18.66 -3.32
CA PRO A 37 12.42 18.10 -3.43
C PRO A 37 11.65 18.55 -4.68
N GLU A 38 11.87 19.77 -5.16
CA GLU A 38 11.26 20.33 -6.37
C GLU A 38 11.53 19.47 -7.62
N ARG A 39 12.62 18.71 -7.63
CA ARG A 39 13.03 17.86 -8.76
C ARG A 39 12.61 16.40 -8.59
N TYR A 40 11.97 16.03 -7.48
CA TYR A 40 11.53 14.65 -7.26
C TYR A 40 10.58 14.16 -8.36
N ALA A 41 9.74 15.05 -8.91
CA ALA A 41 8.89 14.71 -10.06
C ALA A 41 9.69 14.39 -11.34
N GLU A 42 10.86 15.02 -11.54
CA GLU A 42 11.78 14.67 -12.63
C GLU A 42 12.40 13.30 -12.38
N VAL A 43 12.88 13.05 -11.16
CA VAL A 43 13.45 11.76 -10.74
C VAL A 43 12.46 10.63 -10.98
N LEU A 44 11.20 10.79 -10.55
CA LEU A 44 10.12 9.83 -10.81
C LEU A 44 9.91 9.56 -12.32
N ARG A 45 10.10 10.55 -13.19
CA ARG A 45 9.97 10.37 -14.64
C ARG A 45 11.16 9.64 -15.26
N TYR A 46 12.36 9.79 -14.70
CA TYR A 46 13.58 9.14 -15.22
C TYR A 46 13.77 7.71 -14.73
N ILE A 47 13.59 7.48 -13.42
CA ILE A 47 13.91 6.20 -12.77
C ILE A 47 12.70 5.56 -12.09
N GLY A 48 11.51 6.16 -12.17
CA GLY A 48 10.31 5.63 -11.52
C GLY A 48 10.49 5.55 -10.01
N TYR A 49 10.13 4.40 -9.44
CA TYR A 49 10.31 4.10 -8.01
C TYR A 49 11.75 3.70 -7.64
N GLY A 50 12.69 3.77 -8.60
CA GLY A 50 14.10 3.47 -8.40
C GLY A 50 14.49 2.10 -8.92
N ILE A 51 15.51 1.51 -8.31
CA ILE A 51 16.14 0.26 -8.75
C ILE A 51 15.57 -0.89 -7.90
N PRO A 52 14.84 -1.84 -8.52
CA PRO A 52 14.37 -3.05 -7.84
C PRO A 52 15.49 -3.86 -7.22
N ASP A 53 15.24 -4.41 -6.03
CA ASP A 53 16.18 -5.26 -5.31
C ASP A 53 15.62 -6.69 -5.17
N MET A 54 16.43 -7.68 -5.54
CA MET A 54 16.00 -9.08 -5.57
C MET A 54 15.70 -9.63 -4.17
N VAL A 55 16.51 -9.30 -3.16
CA VAL A 55 16.35 -9.80 -1.80
C VAL A 55 15.11 -9.17 -1.18
N ARG A 56 14.90 -7.86 -1.36
CA ARG A 56 13.69 -7.16 -0.91
C ARG A 56 12.42 -7.67 -1.59
N ALA A 57 12.50 -8.07 -2.85
CA ALA A 57 11.35 -8.60 -3.59
C ALA A 57 10.92 -10.00 -3.15
N THR A 58 11.81 -10.77 -2.52
CA THR A 58 11.62 -12.22 -2.31
C THR A 58 11.71 -12.67 -0.86
N GLN A 59 12.23 -11.84 0.04
CA GLN A 59 12.51 -12.23 1.42
C GLN A 59 11.99 -11.17 2.38
N ASN A 60 11.74 -11.60 3.61
CA ASN A 60 11.68 -10.73 4.78
C ASN A 60 12.99 -10.89 5.57
N ASN A 61 13.21 -10.03 6.56
CA ASN A 61 14.28 -10.23 7.54
C ASN A 61 13.79 -9.76 8.92
N GLU A 62 14.61 -9.92 9.94
CA GLU A 62 14.28 -9.56 11.32
C GLU A 62 13.71 -8.13 11.48
N TYR A 63 14.18 -7.19 10.65
CA TYR A 63 13.86 -5.76 10.72
C TYR A 63 12.91 -5.29 9.60
N ARG A 64 12.40 -6.18 8.76
CA ARG A 64 11.50 -5.86 7.65
C ARG A 64 10.47 -6.95 7.43
N ILE A 65 9.21 -6.55 7.36
CA ILE A 65 8.10 -7.39 6.93
C ILE A 65 7.40 -6.79 5.71
N THR A 66 7.07 -7.63 4.73
CA THR A 66 6.23 -7.33 3.58
C THR A 66 4.98 -8.20 3.67
N LEU A 67 3.83 -7.55 3.85
CA LEU A 67 2.50 -8.14 3.86
C LEU A 67 1.89 -8.01 2.46
N ILE A 68 1.26 -9.08 1.98
CA ILE A 68 0.71 -9.17 0.63
C ILE A 68 -0.71 -9.70 0.65
N THR A 69 -1.51 -9.33 -0.34
CA THR A 69 -2.77 -10.03 -0.63
C THR A 69 -2.46 -11.40 -1.27
N ASN A 70 -2.90 -12.49 -0.63
CA ASN A 70 -2.59 -13.87 -1.07
C ASN A 70 -3.18 -14.23 -2.43
N GLU A 71 -4.31 -13.61 -2.81
CA GLU A 71 -5.01 -13.90 -4.05
C GLU A 71 -5.24 -12.66 -4.90
N GLN A 72 -5.63 -12.88 -6.15
CA GLN A 72 -6.05 -11.81 -7.03
C GLN A 72 -7.43 -11.30 -6.61
N VAL A 73 -7.46 -10.17 -5.93
CA VAL A 73 -8.69 -9.58 -5.42
C VAL A 73 -9.42 -8.82 -6.53
N GLU A 74 -10.75 -8.99 -6.62
CA GLU A 74 -11.61 -8.22 -7.52
C GLU A 74 -12.36 -7.12 -6.76
N ILE A 75 -12.43 -5.93 -7.34
CA ILE A 75 -13.16 -4.80 -6.76
C ILE A 75 -13.95 -4.06 -7.82
N GLY A 76 -15.22 -3.80 -7.51
CA GLY A 76 -16.17 -3.07 -8.33
C GLY A 76 -16.08 -1.55 -8.16
N THR A 77 -17.01 -0.86 -8.82
CA THR A 77 -17.12 0.59 -8.72
C THR A 77 -17.87 0.98 -7.46
N ARG A 78 -17.39 1.99 -6.71
CA ARG A 78 -17.92 2.41 -5.40
C ARG A 78 -17.80 1.33 -4.31
N GLU A 79 -16.95 0.34 -4.52
CA GLU A 79 -16.56 -0.63 -3.49
C GLU A 79 -15.25 -0.19 -2.83
N ALA A 80 -15.04 -0.64 -1.60
CA ALA A 80 -13.79 -0.45 -0.88
C ALA A 80 -13.45 -1.71 -0.09
N HIS A 81 -12.20 -2.14 -0.16
CA HIS A 81 -11.65 -3.17 0.73
C HIS A 81 -10.76 -2.49 1.76
N ILE A 82 -10.95 -2.84 3.02
CA ILE A 82 -10.23 -2.23 4.16
C ILE A 82 -9.43 -3.33 4.84
N TYR A 83 -8.15 -3.06 5.05
CA TYR A 83 -7.21 -3.93 5.73
C TYR A 83 -6.72 -3.23 7.00
N LYS A 84 -6.69 -3.98 8.10
CA LYS A 84 -6.15 -3.56 9.40
C LYS A 84 -4.87 -4.34 9.64
N ILE A 85 -3.77 -3.63 9.87
CA ILE A 85 -2.48 -4.21 10.20
C ILE A 85 -2.20 -3.86 11.66
N PRO A 86 -2.35 -4.80 12.60
CA PRO A 86 -2.07 -4.55 14.01
C PRO A 86 -0.59 -4.20 14.19
N ILE A 87 -0.31 -3.22 15.05
CA ILE A 87 1.04 -2.80 15.39
C ILE A 87 1.36 -3.31 16.82
N PRO A 88 2.46 -4.06 16.99
CA PRO A 88 2.92 -4.51 18.30
C PRO A 88 3.11 -3.35 19.27
N GLN A 89 2.73 -3.57 20.54
CA GLN A 89 2.81 -2.54 21.56
C GLN A 89 4.26 -2.06 21.77
N GLU A 90 5.24 -2.94 21.57
CA GLU A 90 6.67 -2.60 21.69
C GLU A 90 7.11 -1.54 20.67
N LEU A 91 6.38 -1.37 19.57
CA LEU A 91 6.63 -0.30 18.58
C LEU A 91 5.91 1.00 18.91
N SER A 92 4.79 0.94 19.65
CA SER A 92 3.92 2.09 19.91
C SER A 92 4.16 2.76 21.28
N GLU A 93 5.10 2.23 22.08
CA GLU A 93 5.45 2.77 23.39
C GLU A 93 6.01 4.21 23.33
N ILE A 94 5.50 5.05 24.24
CA ILE A 94 5.91 6.46 24.36
C ILE A 94 7.32 6.50 24.99
N GLY A 95 8.31 6.85 24.18
CA GLY A 95 9.72 6.92 24.58
C GLY A 95 10.68 6.33 23.55
N GLU A 96 10.14 5.49 22.66
CA GLU A 96 10.89 4.93 21.54
C GLU A 96 10.72 5.80 20.27
N ASP A 97 11.84 6.14 19.64
CA ASP A 97 11.95 7.03 18.48
C ASP A 97 12.50 6.30 17.24
N PHE A 98 12.16 5.01 17.11
CA PHE A 98 12.57 4.18 15.98
C PHE A 98 12.00 4.75 14.68
N GLU A 99 12.83 4.73 13.63
CA GLU A 99 12.44 5.23 12.31
C GLU A 99 11.94 4.07 11.47
N ILE A 100 10.61 4.04 11.30
CA ILE A 100 9.93 3.00 10.54
C ILE A 100 9.63 3.53 9.14
N LEU A 101 10.23 2.89 8.14
CA LEU A 101 9.87 3.07 6.74
C LEU A 101 8.62 2.26 6.45
N ILE A 102 7.59 2.93 5.95
CA ILE A 102 6.37 2.31 5.42
C ILE A 102 6.38 2.45 3.92
N GLU A 103 6.22 1.34 3.21
CA GLU A 103 6.11 1.31 1.75
C GLU A 103 4.80 0.64 1.36
N VAL A 104 4.04 1.26 0.47
CA VAL A 104 2.76 0.73 -0.02
C VAL A 104 2.80 0.68 -1.53
N THR A 105 2.53 -0.49 -2.12
CA THR A 105 2.38 -0.66 -3.56
C THR A 105 1.04 -1.33 -3.89
N LEU A 106 0.21 -0.62 -4.66
CA LEU A 106 -0.98 -1.16 -5.32
C LEU A 106 -0.67 -1.42 -6.80
N SER A 107 -0.90 -2.64 -7.25
CA SER A 107 -0.79 -3.05 -8.66
C SER A 107 -2.13 -3.58 -9.12
N TYR A 108 -2.70 -3.01 -10.18
CA TYR A 108 -4.02 -3.42 -10.65
C TYR A 108 -4.15 -3.49 -12.18
N SER A 109 -5.25 -4.08 -12.63
CA SER A 109 -5.66 -4.12 -14.02
C SER A 109 -7.18 -3.93 -14.12
N ALA A 110 -7.60 -3.23 -15.15
CA ALA A 110 -9.01 -2.99 -15.47
C ALA A 110 -9.18 -2.93 -16.98
N LYS A 111 -10.40 -3.16 -17.48
CA LYS A 111 -10.61 -3.21 -18.93
C LYS A 111 -10.36 -1.83 -19.56
N PRO A 112 -9.48 -1.74 -20.57
CA PRO A 112 -9.26 -0.48 -21.26
C PRO A 112 -10.40 -0.16 -22.22
N ARG A 113 -10.68 1.13 -22.41
CA ARG A 113 -11.60 1.60 -23.44
C ARG A 113 -10.92 1.44 -24.81
N ARG A 114 -11.66 0.90 -25.80
CA ARG A 114 -11.16 0.72 -27.18
C ARG A 114 -10.74 2.03 -27.85
N THR A 115 -11.44 3.13 -27.58
CA THR A 115 -11.14 4.47 -28.14
C THR A 115 -10.62 5.42 -27.07
N ARG A 116 -9.40 5.94 -27.30
CA ARG A 116 -8.67 6.79 -26.35
C ARG A 116 -8.92 8.27 -26.66
N ARG A 117 -9.76 8.95 -25.86
CA ARG A 117 -9.91 10.42 -25.93
C ARG A 117 -9.23 11.16 -24.76
N THR A 118 -9.19 10.55 -23.56
CA THR A 118 -8.50 11.08 -22.37
C THR A 118 -8.01 9.96 -21.44
N VAL A 119 -7.00 10.25 -20.60
CA VAL A 119 -6.39 9.27 -19.67
C VAL A 119 -7.36 8.86 -18.55
N LYS A 120 -8.12 9.80 -18.00
CA LYS A 120 -9.05 9.57 -16.85
C LYS A 120 -10.27 8.70 -17.17
N ARG A 121 -10.55 8.42 -18.46
CA ARG A 121 -11.68 7.56 -18.89
C ARG A 121 -11.22 6.32 -19.63
N TYR A 122 -9.95 5.95 -19.47
CA TYR A 122 -9.38 4.80 -20.16
C TYR A 122 -9.71 3.48 -19.46
N LEU A 123 -9.73 3.44 -18.13
CA LEU A 123 -10.02 2.23 -17.37
C LEU A 123 -11.51 2.12 -17.06
N SER A 124 -12.03 0.89 -17.03
CA SER A 124 -13.43 0.61 -16.70
C SER A 124 -13.76 1.00 -15.26
N THR A 125 -12.82 0.66 -14.36
CA THR A 125 -12.76 1.02 -12.95
C THR A 125 -11.31 1.38 -12.66
N TRP A 126 -11.06 2.55 -12.07
CA TRP A 126 -9.71 2.93 -11.63
C TRP A 126 -9.65 2.82 -10.11
N LEU A 127 -8.48 2.45 -9.60
CA LEU A 127 -8.29 2.21 -8.17
C LEU A 127 -7.42 3.30 -7.55
N GLU A 128 -7.65 3.58 -6.28
CA GLU A 128 -6.71 4.30 -5.41
C GLU A 128 -6.61 3.57 -4.07
N TRP A 129 -5.48 3.77 -3.39
CA TRP A 129 -5.35 3.37 -1.99
C TRP A 129 -5.22 4.59 -1.08
N GLU A 130 -5.72 4.42 0.14
CA GLU A 130 -5.74 5.44 1.18
C GLU A 130 -5.40 4.80 2.52
N SER A 131 -4.46 5.39 3.26
CA SER A 131 -4.09 4.91 4.60
C SER A 131 -4.89 5.61 5.69
N SER A 132 -4.86 5.05 6.90
CA SER A 132 -5.21 5.79 8.11
C SER A 132 -4.31 7.01 8.27
N ARG A 133 -4.84 8.02 8.96
CA ARG A 133 -4.10 9.17 9.46
C ARG A 133 -3.34 8.78 10.73
N LEU A 134 -2.39 9.62 11.13
CA LEU A 134 -1.66 9.39 12.37
C LEU A 134 -2.63 9.39 13.55
N GLY A 135 -2.68 8.28 14.28
CA GLY A 135 -3.54 8.09 15.43
C GLY A 135 -5.04 7.94 15.15
N GLU A 136 -5.45 7.77 13.90
CA GLU A 136 -6.84 7.44 13.53
C GLU A 136 -7.13 5.96 13.83
N ASP A 137 -8.18 5.70 14.60
CA ASP A 137 -8.63 4.33 14.90
C ASP A 137 -9.35 3.69 13.70
N PHE A 138 -9.54 2.36 13.76
CA PHE A 138 -10.12 1.58 12.68
C PHE A 138 -11.54 2.00 12.29
N GLU A 139 -12.42 2.29 13.26
CA GLU A 139 -13.82 2.63 12.97
C GLU A 139 -13.94 4.04 12.36
N THR A 140 -13.15 5.00 12.87
CA THR A 140 -13.04 6.33 12.27
C THR A 140 -12.52 6.24 10.83
N PHE A 141 -11.47 5.45 10.59
CA PHE A 141 -10.92 5.21 9.26
C PHE A 141 -11.97 4.60 8.32
N LYS A 142 -12.62 3.52 8.75
CA LYS A 142 -13.66 2.81 7.99
C LYS A 142 -14.82 3.74 7.63
N HIS A 143 -15.31 4.53 8.58
CA HIS A 143 -16.37 5.50 8.34
C HIS A 143 -15.95 6.56 7.30
N ARG A 144 -14.72 7.08 7.39
CA ARG A 144 -14.17 8.05 6.42
C ARG A 144 -14.10 7.48 5.00
N ILE A 145 -13.68 6.23 4.86
CA ILE A 145 -13.56 5.55 3.56
C ILE A 145 -14.92 5.26 2.93
N LEU A 146 -15.90 4.80 3.73
CA LEU A 146 -17.21 4.36 3.22
C LEU A 146 -18.21 5.50 3.04
N VAL A 147 -18.25 6.47 3.97
CA VAL A 147 -19.32 7.48 4.02
C VAL A 147 -18.91 8.78 3.32
N THR A 148 -17.69 9.26 3.56
CA THR A 148 -17.29 10.59 3.09
C THR A 148 -16.95 10.59 1.61
N GLY A 149 -16.52 9.45 1.06
CA GLY A 149 -16.27 9.25 -0.37
C GLY A 149 -15.16 10.13 -0.97
N ARG A 150 -14.57 11.02 -0.18
CA ARG A 150 -13.57 12.03 -0.57
C ARG A 150 -12.38 11.92 0.37
N SER A 151 -11.17 11.92 -0.18
CA SER A 151 -10.00 12.34 0.59
C SER A 151 -10.25 13.79 0.99
N ILE A 152 -10.47 14.02 2.28
CA ILE A 152 -10.44 15.36 2.85
C ILE A 152 -8.94 15.69 2.95
N ASP A 153 -8.48 16.64 2.13
CA ASP A 153 -7.15 17.25 2.27
C ASP A 153 -7.11 17.96 3.63
N ASP A 154 -6.53 17.31 4.62
CA ASP A 154 -6.47 17.74 6.01
C ASP A 154 -5.06 17.48 6.54
N ASP A 155 -4.53 18.39 7.36
CA ASP A 155 -3.14 18.45 7.81
C ASP A 155 -2.65 17.25 8.66
N GLY A 156 -3.54 16.30 9.02
CA GLY A 156 -3.23 15.15 9.89
C GLY A 156 -2.79 13.85 9.19
N GLY A 157 -2.59 13.86 7.87
CA GLY A 157 -2.18 12.67 7.11
C GLY A 157 -0.69 12.31 7.23
N ILE A 158 -0.35 11.03 6.99
CA ILE A 158 1.04 10.60 6.84
C ILE A 158 1.71 11.39 5.70
N LYS A 159 2.92 11.88 5.97
CA LYS A 159 3.74 12.64 4.99
C LYS A 159 4.40 11.70 4.00
N TRP A 160 3.61 11.23 3.04
CA TRP A 160 4.08 10.40 1.93
C TRP A 160 5.04 11.15 1.00
N ALA A 161 6.02 10.45 0.44
CA ALA A 161 7.02 11.02 -0.47
C ALA A 161 6.41 11.54 -1.78
N ILE A 162 5.40 10.84 -2.32
CA ILE A 162 4.76 11.21 -3.59
C ILE A 162 3.39 11.88 -3.36
N GLY A 163 2.54 11.29 -2.52
CA GLY A 163 1.20 11.79 -2.25
C GLY A 163 0.15 11.40 -3.30
N SER A 164 -1.12 11.49 -2.90
CA SER A 164 -2.29 11.25 -3.76
C SER A 164 -2.66 12.49 -4.60
N ALA A 165 -2.48 13.69 -4.04
CA ALA A 165 -2.69 14.97 -4.71
C ALA A 165 -1.38 15.51 -5.27
N ARG A 166 -1.43 16.25 -6.38
CA ARG A 166 -0.24 16.88 -7.00
C ARG A 166 0.34 18.02 -6.16
N THR A 167 -0.41 18.47 -5.16
CA THR A 167 -0.10 19.55 -4.22
C THR A 167 0.56 19.04 -2.95
N TRP A 168 0.60 17.72 -2.73
CA TRP A 168 0.99 17.13 -1.47
C TRP A 168 2.02 16.03 -1.67
N GLY A 169 2.97 15.92 -0.74
CA GLY A 169 4.14 15.07 -0.85
C GLY A 169 5.39 15.86 -1.26
N MET A 170 6.53 15.19 -1.24
CA MET A 170 7.82 15.79 -1.64
C MET A 170 7.88 16.03 -3.15
N ALA A 171 7.18 15.20 -3.95
CA ALA A 171 7.14 15.30 -5.41
C ALA A 171 5.98 16.17 -5.94
N LYS A 172 6.13 17.50 -5.86
CA LYS A 172 5.16 18.46 -6.45
C LYS A 172 4.89 18.13 -7.93
N ASP A 173 3.65 18.31 -8.37
CA ASP A 173 3.17 18.01 -9.73
C ASP A 173 3.20 16.54 -10.16
N PHE A 174 3.58 15.62 -9.28
CA PHE A 174 3.41 14.19 -9.49
C PHE A 174 2.27 13.67 -8.61
N SER A 175 1.60 12.60 -9.03
CA SER A 175 0.56 11.96 -8.21
C SER A 175 0.67 10.46 -8.37
N ARG A 176 0.69 9.73 -7.24
CA ARG A 176 0.73 8.27 -7.24
C ARG A 176 -0.48 7.63 -7.92
N ARG A 177 -1.61 8.36 -8.02
CA ARG A 177 -2.85 7.89 -8.67
C ARG A 177 -2.74 7.77 -10.19
N ASN A 178 -1.67 8.30 -10.78
CA ASN A 178 -1.46 8.24 -12.22
C ASN A 178 -0.96 6.85 -12.65
N GLY A 179 -1.91 5.97 -12.95
CA GLY A 179 -1.62 4.67 -13.57
C GLY A 179 -2.12 3.49 -12.75
N THR A 180 -1.72 2.29 -13.20
CA THR A 180 -2.14 1.01 -12.64
C THR A 180 -1.15 0.38 -11.67
N LEU A 181 -0.05 1.08 -11.40
CA LEU A 181 0.94 0.74 -10.40
C LEU A 181 1.17 1.99 -9.58
N GLN A 182 0.86 1.92 -8.29
CA GLN A 182 0.89 3.05 -7.38
C GLN A 182 1.72 2.66 -6.17
N LYS A 183 2.99 3.08 -6.17
CA LYS A 183 3.86 2.98 -5.00
C LYS A 183 4.01 4.35 -4.34
N ASP A 184 4.09 4.35 -3.01
CA ASP A 184 4.50 5.49 -2.20
C ASP A 184 5.19 5.00 -0.93
N TRP A 185 5.93 5.88 -0.27
CA TRP A 185 6.63 5.56 0.97
C TRP A 185 6.69 6.75 1.93
N ALA A 186 6.83 6.46 3.21
CA ALA A 186 6.98 7.47 4.26
C ALA A 186 7.89 6.92 5.36
N ILE A 187 8.66 7.80 5.99
CA ILE A 187 9.38 7.48 7.23
C ILE A 187 8.61 8.16 8.35
N ILE A 188 8.22 7.40 9.36
CA ILE A 188 7.53 7.90 10.54
C ILE A 188 8.19 7.36 11.81
N LYS A 189 7.92 8.00 12.94
CA LYS A 189 8.36 7.49 14.24
C LYS A 189 7.45 6.36 14.69
N SER A 190 8.04 5.38 15.39
CA SER A 190 7.31 4.20 15.83
C SER A 190 6.13 4.54 16.74
N HIS A 191 6.27 5.50 17.67
CA HIS A 191 5.17 5.98 18.51
C HIS A 191 4.00 6.65 17.75
N GLU A 192 4.20 7.05 16.49
CA GLU A 192 3.12 7.57 15.64
C GLU A 192 2.27 6.43 15.04
N LEU A 193 2.83 5.22 14.96
CA LEU A 193 2.11 3.96 14.74
C LEU A 193 1.47 3.56 16.07
N ARG A 194 0.25 4.03 16.31
CA ARG A 194 -0.61 3.53 17.40
C ARG A 194 -0.98 2.05 17.17
N ASP A 195 -2.05 1.58 17.79
CA ASP A 195 -2.50 0.17 17.80
C ASP A 195 -2.61 -0.52 16.43
N ALA A 196 -2.91 0.23 15.36
CA ALA A 196 -3.03 -0.35 14.02
C ALA A 196 -2.71 0.67 12.91
N PHE A 197 -2.11 0.16 11.84
CA PHE A 197 -2.07 0.84 10.55
C PHE A 197 -3.19 0.29 9.66
N CYS A 198 -4.07 1.16 9.16
CA CYS A 198 -5.15 0.75 8.28
C CYS A 198 -4.90 1.23 6.85
N ILE A 199 -5.32 0.43 5.88
CA ILE A 199 -5.24 0.78 4.46
C ILE A 199 -6.49 0.30 3.72
N ALA A 200 -7.02 1.16 2.86
CA ALA A 200 -8.14 0.85 2.01
C ALA A 200 -7.75 0.88 0.54
N VAL A 201 -8.29 -0.03 -0.26
CA VAL A 201 -8.30 0.03 -1.72
C VAL A 201 -9.70 0.36 -2.18
N ARG A 202 -9.86 1.43 -2.97
CA ARG A 202 -11.15 1.96 -3.40
C ARG A 202 -11.31 1.86 -4.91
N GLY A 203 -12.48 1.39 -5.33
CA GLY A 203 -12.87 1.32 -6.73
C GLY A 203 -13.68 2.53 -7.16
N HIS A 204 -13.22 3.24 -8.19
CA HIS A 204 -13.88 4.43 -8.71
C HIS A 204 -14.43 4.23 -10.11
N GLU A 205 -15.47 5.00 -10.41
CA GLU A 205 -16.17 4.91 -11.68
C GLU A 205 -15.25 5.36 -12.84
N GLY A 206 -15.08 4.47 -13.81
CA GLY A 206 -14.44 4.73 -15.10
C GLY A 206 -15.47 4.76 -16.22
N TRP A 207 -15.16 4.12 -17.37
CA TRP A 207 -16.10 4.06 -18.50
C TRP A 207 -17.12 2.91 -18.43
N GLY A 208 -16.96 1.95 -17.51
CA GLY A 208 -17.79 0.75 -17.50
C GLY A 208 -17.93 0.16 -16.10
N ALA A 209 -18.92 0.64 -15.34
CA ALA A 209 -19.15 0.28 -13.94
C ALA A 209 -19.38 -1.22 -13.69
N ALA A 210 -19.82 -1.98 -14.70
CA ALA A 210 -20.04 -3.42 -14.63
C ALA A 210 -18.75 -4.26 -14.65
N PHE A 211 -17.59 -3.67 -14.96
CA PHE A 211 -16.33 -4.40 -15.04
C PHE A 211 -15.48 -4.18 -13.79
N LYS A 212 -15.39 -5.20 -12.94
CA LYS A 212 -14.49 -5.21 -11.79
C LYS A 212 -13.03 -5.09 -12.22
N ALA A 213 -12.26 -4.34 -11.43
CA ALA A 213 -10.80 -4.32 -11.52
C ALA A 213 -10.23 -5.48 -10.70
N LYS A 214 -9.04 -5.91 -11.07
CA LYS A 214 -8.26 -6.93 -10.36
C LYS A 214 -7.02 -6.27 -9.78
N TYR A 215 -6.68 -6.52 -8.52
CA TYR A 215 -5.50 -5.93 -7.90
C TYR A 215 -4.72 -6.88 -7.00
N ALA A 216 -3.49 -6.47 -6.70
CA ALA A 216 -2.64 -6.98 -5.65
C ALA A 216 -2.10 -5.80 -4.84
N LEU A 217 -2.02 -5.94 -3.52
CA LEU A 217 -1.49 -4.94 -2.61
C LEU A 217 -0.29 -5.53 -1.86
N ALA A 218 0.77 -4.74 -1.75
CA ALA A 218 1.92 -5.02 -0.90
C ALA A 218 2.13 -3.85 0.06
N VAL A 219 2.28 -4.13 1.34
CA VAL A 219 2.60 -3.16 2.40
C VAL A 219 3.85 -3.64 3.11
N SER A 220 4.80 -2.75 3.39
CA SER A 220 6.00 -3.11 4.14
C SER A 220 6.29 -2.14 5.24
N PHE A 221 6.80 -2.68 6.34
CA PHE A 221 7.36 -1.95 7.46
C PHE A 221 8.83 -2.34 7.58
N GLU A 222 9.70 -1.38 7.82
CA GLU A 222 11.13 -1.60 8.02
C GLU A 222 11.69 -0.67 9.08
N ALA A 223 12.32 -1.23 10.10
CA ALA A 223 13.12 -0.47 11.05
C ALA A 223 14.47 -0.13 10.40
N ILE A 224 14.61 1.10 9.90
CA ILE A 224 15.71 1.50 9.00
C ILE A 224 17.08 1.32 9.66
N LYS A 225 17.15 1.58 10.97
CA LYS A 225 18.38 1.51 11.77
C LYS A 225 18.64 0.12 12.35
N GLN A 226 17.75 -0.85 12.14
CA GLN A 226 17.85 -2.21 12.68
C GLN A 226 18.00 -2.24 14.21
N ASP A 227 17.33 -1.30 14.87
CA ASP A 227 17.35 -1.07 16.32
C ASP A 227 16.21 -1.80 17.05
N ILE A 228 15.20 -2.29 16.32
CA ILE A 228 14.11 -3.10 16.86
C ILE A 228 13.67 -4.20 15.88
N PRO A 229 13.62 -5.48 16.28
CA PRO A 229 13.05 -6.55 15.47
C PRO A 229 11.54 -6.36 15.32
N ILE A 230 11.02 -6.39 14.09
CA ILE A 230 9.60 -6.15 13.80
C ILE A 230 8.90 -7.30 13.07
N TYR A 231 9.67 -8.22 12.49
CA TYR A 231 9.10 -9.27 11.65
C TYR A 231 8.18 -10.22 12.43
N GLU A 232 8.71 -10.92 13.44
CA GLU A 232 7.93 -11.89 14.22
C GLU A 232 6.76 -11.23 14.97
N PRO A 233 6.93 -10.07 15.65
CA PRO A 233 5.82 -9.43 16.35
C PRO A 233 4.65 -9.05 15.41
N ILE A 234 4.93 -8.42 14.26
CA ILE A 234 3.87 -8.05 13.31
C ILE A 234 3.27 -9.30 12.67
N ARG A 235 4.08 -10.29 12.30
CA ARG A 235 3.62 -11.55 11.69
C ARG A 235 2.61 -12.26 12.60
N ASN A 236 2.95 -12.44 13.87
CA ASN A 236 2.10 -13.15 14.82
C ASN A 236 0.76 -12.43 15.01
N LEU A 237 0.76 -11.11 15.14
CA LEU A 237 -0.49 -10.35 15.30
C LEU A 237 -1.37 -10.39 14.04
N VAL A 238 -0.76 -10.34 12.85
CA VAL A 238 -1.51 -10.47 11.59
C VAL A 238 -2.09 -11.87 11.43
N GLU A 239 -1.36 -12.93 11.79
CA GLU A 239 -1.88 -14.30 11.75
C GLU A 239 -3.08 -14.49 12.68
N ILE A 240 -3.00 -13.97 13.91
CA ILE A 240 -4.13 -13.98 14.87
C ILE A 240 -5.34 -13.21 14.31
N GLU A 241 -5.13 -12.03 13.71
CA GLU A 241 -6.23 -11.23 13.14
C GLU A 241 -6.89 -11.95 11.95
N ILE A 242 -6.13 -12.69 11.13
CA ILE A 242 -6.68 -13.50 10.03
C ILE A 242 -7.49 -14.69 10.56
N GLU A 243 -6.96 -15.41 11.56
CA GLU A 243 -7.67 -16.55 12.18
C GLU A 243 -9.00 -16.11 12.78
N ASN A 244 -9.01 -15.00 13.53
CA ASN A 244 -10.24 -14.43 14.09
C ASN A 244 -11.27 -14.06 13.01
N GLN A 245 -10.83 -13.52 11.86
CA GLN A 245 -11.73 -13.20 10.75
C GLN A 245 -12.33 -14.45 10.10
N GLN A 246 -11.54 -15.53 9.97
CA GLN A 246 -12.02 -16.80 9.43
C GLN A 246 -13.01 -17.49 10.37
N GLU A 247 -12.77 -17.47 11.69
CA GLU A 247 -13.71 -18.01 12.67
C GLU A 247 -15.07 -17.29 12.60
N ILE A 248 -15.07 -15.96 12.49
CA ILE A 248 -16.29 -15.16 12.31
C ILE A 248 -17.02 -15.54 11.01
N GLU A 249 -16.31 -15.78 9.91
CA GLU A 249 -16.95 -16.21 8.65
C GLU A 249 -17.56 -17.64 8.74
N ILE A 250 -16.94 -18.54 9.49
CA ILE A 250 -17.39 -19.94 9.66
C ILE A 250 -18.61 -20.02 10.60
N GLU A 251 -18.64 -19.24 11.69
CA GLU A 251 -19.71 -19.26 12.69
C GLU A 251 -21.09 -18.83 12.15
N ILE A 252 -21.17 -18.17 10.99
CA ILE A 252 -22.43 -17.70 10.37
C ILE A 252 -23.28 -18.85 9.77
N THR A 253 -22.79 -20.10 9.76
CA THR A 253 -23.49 -21.25 9.16
C THR A 253 -24.42 -22.03 10.10
N GLY A 254 -24.75 -21.51 11.29
CA GLY A 254 -25.55 -22.24 12.27
C GLY A 254 -26.65 -21.44 12.95
N ILE A 255 -27.66 -20.96 12.21
CA ILE A 255 -28.97 -20.63 12.79
C ILE A 255 -30.06 -21.10 11.81
N GLU A 256 -30.68 -22.23 12.13
CA GLU A 256 -31.96 -22.70 11.55
C GLU A 256 -33.13 -21.81 12.00
#